data_AF-A0A5M3VVN1-F1
#
_entry.id   AF-A0A5M3VVN1-F1
#
_cell.length_a   1.000
_cell.length_b   1.000
_cell.length_c   1.000
_cell.angle_alpha   90.00
_cell.angle_beta   90.00
_cell.angle_gamma   90.00
#
_symmetry.space_group_name_H-M   'P 1'
#
loop_
_entity.id
_entity.type
_entity.pdbx_description
1 polymer ?
#
loop_
_entity_poly.entity_id
_entity_poly.type
_entity_poly.pdbx_seq_one_letter_code
_entity_poly.pdbx_strand_id
1 'polypeptide(L)'
;MTESDLSVLRERADSGDKAAADELIELASAQGDLDELRRLADKGNTTASDQLIEVASEHGDLDELRRLSDGGNATATDQLIELASEHGDLDELRRLSDQGNATATDQLIELASEQDDLDELRRLADKGNTTAAEVLMELTAE
;
A
#
# COMPACT_ATOMS: atom_id res chain seq x y z
N MET A 1 -3.83 -21.88 -21.28
CA MET A 1 -5.23 -21.94 -20.83
C MET A 1 -6.07 -21.06 -21.76
N THR A 2 -7.29 -21.45 -22.11
CA THR A 2 -8.20 -20.63 -22.93
C THR A 2 -9.15 -19.82 -22.05
N GLU A 3 -9.77 -18.77 -22.61
CA GLU A 3 -10.81 -17.99 -21.88
C GLU A 3 -11.99 -18.87 -21.44
N SER A 4 -12.30 -19.91 -22.23
CA SER A 4 -13.32 -20.89 -21.88
C SER A 4 -12.92 -21.72 -20.66
N ASP A 5 -11.63 -22.08 -20.53
CA ASP A 5 -11.13 -22.83 -19.37
C ASP A 5 -11.15 -21.96 -18.11
N LEU A 6 -10.73 -20.69 -18.22
CA LEU A 6 -10.77 -19.71 -17.13
C LEU A 6 -12.21 -19.46 -16.65
N SER A 7 -13.17 -19.37 -17.57
CA SER A 7 -14.57 -19.19 -17.24
C SER A 7 -15.12 -20.35 -16.40
N VAL A 8 -14.75 -21.60 -16.73
CA VAL A 8 -15.14 -22.79 -15.96
C VAL A 8 -14.48 -22.79 -14.57
N LEU A 9 -13.21 -22.38 -14.48
CA LEU A 9 -12.54 -22.24 -13.18
C LEU A 9 -13.20 -21.17 -12.31
N ARG A 10 -13.55 -20.02 -12.88
CA ARG A 10 -14.27 -18.94 -12.19
C ARG A 10 -15.62 -19.41 -11.66
N GLU A 11 -16.41 -20.12 -12.46
CA GLU A 11 -17.70 -20.68 -12.03
C GLU A 11 -17.56 -21.66 -10.86
N ARG A 12 -16.55 -22.54 -10.93
CA ARG A 12 -16.25 -23.49 -9.85
C ARG A 12 -15.82 -22.77 -8.57
N ALA A 13 -14.89 -21.83 -8.67
CA ALA A 13 -14.43 -21.02 -7.54
C ALA A 13 -15.59 -20.25 -6.90
N ASP A 14 -16.45 -19.63 -7.73
CA ASP A 14 -17.63 -18.90 -7.30
C ASP A 14 -18.68 -19.81 -6.63
N SER A 15 -18.67 -21.10 -6.94
CA SER A 15 -19.48 -22.14 -6.29
C SER A 15 -18.84 -22.70 -5.00
N GLY A 16 -17.68 -22.17 -4.58
CA GLY A 16 -16.96 -22.56 -3.36
C GLY A 16 -15.92 -23.66 -3.55
N ASP A 17 -15.56 -24.00 -4.79
CA ASP A 17 -14.45 -24.92 -5.07
C ASP A 17 -13.11 -24.25 -4.77
N LYS A 18 -12.53 -24.59 -3.60
CA LYS A 18 -11.26 -24.03 -3.15
C LYS A 18 -10.10 -24.33 -4.10
N ALA A 19 -10.05 -25.53 -4.67
CA ALA A 19 -8.96 -25.88 -5.58
C ALA A 19 -9.00 -25.05 -6.87
N ALA A 20 -10.22 -24.75 -7.37
CA ALA A 20 -10.36 -23.84 -8.49
C ALA A 20 -9.99 -22.40 -8.13
N ALA A 21 -10.29 -21.95 -6.91
CA ALA A 21 -9.87 -20.63 -6.44
C ALA A 21 -8.34 -20.53 -6.31
N ASP A 22 -7.70 -21.54 -5.72
CA ASP A 22 -6.24 -21.60 -5.57
C ASP A 22 -5.55 -21.61 -6.96
N GLU A 23 -6.07 -22.38 -7.92
CA GLU A 23 -5.56 -22.40 -9.30
C GLU A 23 -5.71 -21.03 -9.98
N LEU A 24 -6.82 -20.33 -9.79
CA LEU A 24 -7.00 -18.97 -10.32
C LEU A 24 -6.02 -17.98 -9.68
N ILE A 25 -5.78 -18.08 -8.37
CA ILE A 25 -4.81 -17.20 -7.68
C ILE A 25 -3.41 -17.44 -8.24
N GLU A 26 -2.95 -18.69 -8.32
CA GLU A 26 -1.62 -19.02 -8.84
C GLU A 26 -1.43 -18.48 -10.26
N LEU A 27 -2.44 -18.64 -11.13
CA LEU A 27 -2.39 -18.13 -12.50
C LEU A 27 -2.39 -16.61 -12.56
N ALA A 28 -3.24 -15.96 -11.76
CA ALA A 28 -3.37 -14.51 -11.74
C ALA A 28 -2.09 -13.86 -11.20
N SER A 29 -1.52 -14.37 -10.10
CA SER A 29 -0.23 -13.92 -9.56
C SER A 29 0.88 -14.07 -10.60
N ALA A 30 0.99 -15.24 -11.24
CA ALA A 30 2.03 -15.48 -12.24
C ALA A 30 1.91 -14.58 -13.48
N GLN A 31 0.71 -14.06 -13.76
CA GLN A 31 0.43 -13.17 -14.90
C GLN A 31 0.42 -11.69 -14.53
N GLY A 32 0.48 -11.36 -13.23
CA GLY A 32 0.26 -10.00 -12.76
C GLY A 32 -1.17 -9.50 -12.95
N ASP A 33 -2.17 -10.41 -12.99
CA ASP A 33 -3.58 -10.08 -13.18
C ASP A 33 -4.20 -9.58 -11.88
N LEU A 34 -3.99 -8.29 -11.60
CA LEU A 34 -4.55 -7.60 -10.44
C LEU A 34 -6.08 -7.62 -10.43
N ASP A 35 -6.75 -7.64 -11.59
CA ASP A 35 -8.20 -7.62 -11.65
C ASP A 35 -8.81 -8.94 -11.19
N GLU A 36 -8.23 -10.09 -11.57
CA GLU A 36 -8.68 -11.40 -11.09
C GLU A 36 -8.36 -11.59 -9.60
N LEU A 37 -7.16 -11.17 -9.14
CA LEU A 37 -6.80 -11.20 -7.73
C LEU A 37 -7.75 -10.32 -6.90
N ARG A 38 -8.05 -9.09 -7.35
CA ARG A 38 -9.01 -8.18 -6.72
C ARG A 38 -10.41 -8.79 -6.64
N ARG A 39 -10.89 -9.39 -7.73
CA ARG A 39 -12.21 -10.06 -7.77
C ARG A 39 -12.33 -11.16 -6.70
N LEU A 40 -11.27 -11.95 -6.51
CA LEU A 40 -11.25 -13.02 -5.51
C LEU A 40 -11.10 -12.47 -4.08
N ALA A 41 -10.24 -11.46 -3.88
CA ALA A 41 -10.06 -10.75 -2.62
C ALA A 41 -11.36 -10.09 -2.12
N ASP A 42 -12.08 -9.39 -3.01
CA ASP A 42 -13.36 -8.74 -2.70
C ASP A 42 -14.47 -9.75 -2.32
N LYS A 43 -14.30 -11.04 -2.69
CA LYS A 43 -15.16 -12.15 -2.25
C LYS A 43 -14.72 -12.75 -0.91
N GLY A 44 -13.71 -12.18 -0.26
CA GLY A 44 -13.19 -12.60 1.03
C GLY A 44 -12.14 -13.71 0.94
N ASN A 45 -11.56 -13.98 -0.24
CA ASN A 45 -10.43 -14.91 -0.32
C ASN A 45 -9.16 -14.22 0.18
N THR A 46 -8.72 -14.58 1.38
CA THR A 46 -7.55 -13.97 2.03
C THR A 46 -6.25 -14.25 1.28
N THR A 47 -6.08 -15.44 0.70
CA THR A 47 -4.90 -15.77 -0.09
C THR A 47 -4.80 -14.88 -1.34
N ALA A 48 -5.95 -14.60 -1.99
CA ALA A 48 -6.00 -13.67 -3.10
C ALA A 48 -5.67 -12.24 -2.65
N SER A 49 -6.13 -11.81 -1.47
CA SER A 49 -5.77 -10.51 -0.91
C SER A 49 -4.28 -10.37 -0.65
N ASP A 50 -3.62 -11.40 -0.10
CA ASP A 50 -2.18 -11.38 0.17
C ASP A 50 -1.40 -11.29 -1.15
N GLN A 51 -1.80 -12.08 -2.15
CA GLN A 51 -1.20 -12.08 -3.48
C GLN A 51 -1.45 -10.76 -4.24
N LEU A 52 -2.62 -10.15 -4.07
CA LEU A 52 -2.92 -8.85 -4.63
C LEU A 52 -1.99 -7.76 -4.10
N ILE A 53 -1.68 -7.80 -2.80
CA ILE A 53 -0.72 -6.87 -2.18
C ILE A 53 0.68 -7.11 -2.72
N GLU A 54 1.14 -8.35 -2.74
CA GLU A 54 2.46 -8.73 -3.25
C GLU A 54 2.66 -8.25 -4.69
N VAL A 55 1.73 -8.57 -5.59
CA VAL A 55 1.81 -8.17 -7.01
C VAL A 55 1.67 -6.66 -7.17
N ALA A 56 0.78 -5.99 -6.41
CA ALA A 56 0.64 -4.54 -6.46
C ALA A 56 1.94 -3.84 -6.01
N SER A 57 2.58 -4.33 -4.95
CA SER A 57 3.88 -3.85 -4.49
C SER A 57 4.96 -4.01 -5.55
N GLU A 58 5.09 -5.21 -6.14
CA GLU A 58 6.09 -5.49 -7.19
C GLU A 58 5.90 -4.60 -8.43
N HIS A 59 4.65 -4.24 -8.75
CA HIS A 59 4.33 -3.34 -9.85
C HIS A 59 4.41 -1.85 -9.49
N GLY A 60 4.58 -1.50 -8.22
CA GLY A 60 4.50 -0.11 -7.76
C GLY A 60 3.10 0.49 -7.90
N ASP A 61 2.04 -0.32 -7.85
CA ASP A 61 0.64 0.13 -7.94
C ASP A 61 0.19 0.76 -6.62
N LEU A 62 0.58 2.01 -6.41
CA LEU A 62 0.22 2.81 -5.25
C LEU A 62 -1.30 2.98 -5.10
N ASP A 63 -2.05 3.03 -6.21
CA ASP A 63 -3.49 3.22 -6.15
C ASP A 63 -4.20 1.97 -5.59
N GLU A 64 -3.76 0.76 -5.97
CA GLU A 64 -4.30 -0.46 -5.41
C GLU A 64 -3.92 -0.66 -3.93
N LEU A 65 -2.65 -0.37 -3.58
CA LEU A 65 -2.21 -0.42 -2.19
C LEU A 65 -2.95 0.61 -1.32
N ARG A 66 -3.17 1.82 -1.84
CA ARG A 66 -4.00 2.86 -1.19
C ARG A 66 -5.42 2.38 -0.97
N ARG A 67 -6.06 1.77 -1.98
CA ARG A 67 -7.42 1.22 -1.86
C ARG A 67 -7.50 0.18 -0.75
N LEU A 68 -6.54 -0.74 -0.68
CA LEU A 68 -6.49 -1.79 0.34
C LEU A 68 -6.19 -1.23 1.73
N SER A 69 -5.27 -0.26 1.82
CA SER A 69 -4.94 0.46 3.07
C SER A 69 -6.15 1.22 3.61
N ASP A 70 -6.88 1.96 2.77
CA ASP A 70 -8.12 2.65 3.13
C ASP A 70 -9.23 1.67 3.55
N GLY A 71 -9.17 0.43 3.05
CA GLY A 71 -10.00 -0.70 3.49
C GLY A 71 -9.59 -1.30 4.85
N GLY A 72 -8.54 -0.78 5.49
CA GLY A 72 -8.02 -1.24 6.78
C GLY A 72 -7.03 -2.40 6.68
N ASN A 73 -6.49 -2.72 5.50
CA ASN A 73 -5.47 -3.74 5.37
C ASN A 73 -4.11 -3.18 5.84
N ALA A 74 -3.62 -3.68 6.98
CA ALA A 74 -2.37 -3.22 7.59
C ALA A 74 -1.15 -3.53 6.71
N THR A 75 -1.08 -4.72 6.11
CA THR A 75 0.04 -5.11 5.23
C THR A 75 0.11 -4.22 3.99
N ALA A 76 -1.03 -3.90 3.38
CA ALA A 76 -1.07 -2.95 2.27
C ALA A 76 -0.66 -1.54 2.72
N THR A 77 -0.99 -1.15 3.96
CA THR A 77 -0.56 0.14 4.51
C THR A 77 0.95 0.20 4.67
N ASP A 78 1.58 -0.86 5.18
CA ASP A 78 3.03 -0.91 5.34
C ASP A 78 3.74 -0.84 3.98
N GLN A 79 3.24 -1.58 2.99
CA GLN A 79 3.75 -1.56 1.61
C GLN A 79 3.56 -0.20 0.92
N LEU A 80 2.44 0.46 1.15
CA LEU A 80 2.16 1.79 0.64
C LEU A 80 3.12 2.83 1.22
N ILE A 81 3.45 2.74 2.51
CA ILE A 81 4.44 3.63 3.16
C ILE A 81 5.82 3.38 2.56
N GLU A 82 6.25 2.13 2.45
CA GLU A 82 7.55 1.76 1.88
C GLU A 82 7.72 2.33 0.47
N LEU A 83 6.77 2.08 -0.43
CA LEU A 83 6.83 2.60 -1.79
C LEU A 83 6.68 4.12 -1.87
N ALA A 84 5.85 4.74 -1.03
CA ALA A 84 5.74 6.20 -0.98
C ALA A 84 7.07 6.84 -0.56
N SER A 85 7.76 6.27 0.44
CA SER A 85 9.09 6.71 0.83
C SER A 85 10.11 6.55 -0.30
N GLU A 86 10.18 5.37 -0.92
CA GLU A 86 11.11 5.11 -2.03
C GLU A 86 10.90 6.03 -3.23
N HIS A 87 9.64 6.38 -3.53
CA HIS A 87 9.28 7.29 -4.61
C HIS A 87 9.34 8.78 -4.23
N GLY A 88 9.58 9.10 -2.96
CA GLY A 88 9.55 10.47 -2.48
C GLY A 88 8.15 11.11 -2.47
N ASP A 89 7.10 10.31 -2.37
CA ASP A 89 5.70 10.77 -2.35
C ASP A 89 5.32 11.32 -0.96
N LEU A 90 5.75 12.57 -0.72
CA LEU A 90 5.43 13.31 0.50
C LEU A 90 3.93 13.47 0.72
N ASP A 91 3.13 13.57 -0.34
CA ASP A 91 1.69 13.78 -0.21
C ASP A 91 1.00 12.52 0.33
N GLU A 92 1.41 11.33 -0.11
CA GLU A 92 0.89 10.07 0.43
C GLU A 92 1.33 9.83 1.87
N LEU A 93 2.61 10.07 2.19
CA LEU A 93 3.11 9.97 3.56
C LEU A 93 2.40 10.97 4.49
N ARG A 94 2.19 12.21 4.03
CA ARG A 94 1.42 13.25 4.74
C ARG A 94 -0.02 12.80 4.97
N ARG A 95 -0.67 12.20 3.97
CA ARG A 95 -2.04 11.69 4.10
C ARG A 95 -2.15 10.63 5.20
N LEU A 96 -1.26 9.64 5.19
CA LEU A 96 -1.23 8.56 6.18
C LEU A 96 -0.84 9.07 7.59
N SER A 97 0.12 10.00 7.67
CA SER A 97 0.49 10.68 8.92
C SER A 97 -0.69 11.44 9.51
N ASP A 98 -1.45 12.18 8.69
CA ASP A 98 -2.63 12.92 9.13
C ASP A 98 -3.78 12.01 9.57
N GLN A 99 -3.79 10.74 9.13
CA GLN A 99 -4.68 9.69 9.65
C GLN A 99 -4.17 9.03 10.94
N GLY A 100 -3.00 9.45 11.44
CA GLY A 100 -2.41 8.98 12.69
C GLY A 100 -1.48 7.78 12.52
N ASN A 101 -1.04 7.45 11.31
CA ASN A 101 -0.03 6.42 11.11
C ASN A 101 1.35 6.95 11.55
N ALA A 102 1.89 6.36 12.62
CA ALA A 102 3.17 6.77 13.19
C ALA A 102 4.35 6.48 12.25
N THR A 103 4.38 5.30 11.62
CA THR A 103 5.43 4.92 10.67
C THR A 103 5.49 5.89 9.49
N ALA A 104 4.33 6.26 8.92
CA ALA A 104 4.25 7.26 7.85
C ALA A 104 4.73 8.64 8.33
N THR A 105 4.47 8.98 9.59
CA THR A 105 4.95 10.24 10.18
C THR A 105 6.47 10.26 10.30
N ASP A 106 7.08 9.16 10.73
CA ASP A 106 8.53 9.05 10.84
C ASP A 106 9.20 9.16 9.46
N GLN A 107 8.65 8.45 8.46
CA GLN A 107 9.11 8.53 7.08
C GLN A 107 8.93 9.91 6.46
N LEU A 108 7.83 10.60 6.77
CA LEU A 108 7.58 11.96 6.31
C LEU A 108 8.60 12.95 6.88
N ILE A 109 9.00 12.79 8.15
CA ILE A 109 10.03 13.62 8.80
C ILE A 109 11.39 13.37 8.16
N GLU A 110 11.76 12.10 7.97
CA GLU A 110 13.02 11.70 7.34
C GLU A 110 13.13 12.32 5.95
N LEU A 111 12.13 12.10 5.09
CA LEU A 111 12.13 12.61 3.73
C LEU A 111 12.06 14.15 3.66
N ALA A 112 11.27 14.80 4.52
CA ALA A 112 11.23 16.26 4.60
C ALA A 112 12.58 16.84 5.04
N SER A 113 13.29 16.17 5.96
CA SER A 113 14.64 16.56 6.36
C SER A 113 15.65 16.43 5.22
N GLU A 114 15.62 15.33 4.48
CA GLU A 114 16.51 15.10 3.33
C GLU A 114 16.29 16.11 2.19
N GLN A 115 15.07 16.62 2.06
CA GLN A 115 14.68 17.58 1.03
C GLN A 115 14.74 19.05 1.50
N ASP A 116 15.17 19.31 2.74
CA ASP A 116 15.11 20.64 3.37
C ASP A 116 13.69 21.27 3.35
N ASP A 117 12.63 20.45 3.41
CA ASP A 117 11.24 20.90 3.47
C ASP A 117 10.88 21.38 4.89
N LEU A 118 11.40 22.58 5.21
CA LEU A 118 11.17 23.23 6.50
C LEU A 118 9.68 23.56 6.76
N ASP A 119 8.88 23.71 5.69
CA ASP A 119 7.46 23.98 5.82
C ASP A 119 6.70 22.75 6.31
N GLU A 120 7.04 21.56 5.80
CA GLU A 120 6.46 20.30 6.29
C GLU A 120 6.92 19.97 7.72
N LEU A 121 8.20 20.14 8.03
CA LEU A 121 8.72 19.96 9.39
C LEU A 121 8.05 20.92 10.38
N ARG A 122 7.88 22.20 10.00
CA ARG A 122 7.15 23.18 10.81
C ARG A 122 5.69 22.78 10.99
N ARG A 123 5.02 22.32 9.94
CA ARG A 123 3.62 21.86 10.01
C ARG A 123 3.46 20.72 11.03
N LEU A 124 4.36 19.74 11.01
CA LEU A 124 4.35 18.62 11.97
C LEU A 124 4.67 19.09 13.39
N ALA A 125 5.65 19.98 13.56
CA ALA A 125 6.00 20.59 14.85
C ALA A 125 4.83 21.38 15.46
N ASP A 126 4.12 22.17 14.64
CA ASP A 126 2.94 22.94 15.06
C ASP A 126 1.76 22.03 15.47
N LYS A 127 1.71 20.81 14.92
CA LYS A 127 0.78 19.74 15.36
C LYS A 127 1.27 19.02 16.63
N GLY A 128 2.41 19.39 17.18
CA GLY A 128 2.97 18.85 18.41
C GLY A 128 3.92 17.66 18.21
N ASN A 129 4.35 17.36 16.98
CA ASN A 129 5.37 16.34 16.76
C ASN A 129 6.74 16.86 17.24
N THR A 130 7.27 16.26 18.29
CA THR A 130 8.52 16.70 18.92
C THR A 130 9.74 16.39 18.05
N THR A 131 9.76 15.25 17.36
CA THR A 131 10.85 14.87 16.46
C THR A 131 11.00 15.88 15.32
N ALA A 132 9.89 16.25 14.68
CA ALA A 132 9.89 17.28 13.63
C ALA A 132 10.37 18.64 14.15
N ALA A 133 9.99 19.02 15.38
CA ALA A 133 10.44 20.25 16.01
C ALA A 133 11.96 20.25 16.27
N GLU A 134 12.52 19.12 16.71
CA GLU A 134 13.95 18.95 16.93
C GLU A 134 14.73 19.06 15.62
N VAL A 135 14.31 18.33 14.57
CA VAL A 135 14.93 18.38 13.24
C VAL A 135 14.86 19.80 12.66
N LEU A 136 13.72 20.48 12.76
CA LEU A 136 13.57 21.86 12.28
C LEU A 136 14.53 22.83 12.99
N MET A 137 14.75 22.66 14.29
CA MET A 137 15.70 23.50 15.04
C MET A 137 17.14 23.24 14.61
N GLU A 138 17.50 21.99 14.34
CA GLU A 138 18.84 21.63 13.86
C GLU A 138 19.12 22.26 12.50
N LEU A 139 18.23 22.05 11.51
CA LEU A 139 18.41 22.57 10.15
C LEU A 139 18.38 24.11 10.06
N THR A 140 17.67 24.80 10.97
CA THR A 140 17.59 26.27 10.96
C THR A 140 18.71 26.96 11.75
N ALA A 141 19.54 26.20 12.46
CA ALA A 141 20.67 26.71 13.22
C ALA A 141 22.00 26.71 12.43
N GLU A 142 22.05 26.05 11.27
CA GLU A 142 23.19 26.03 10.34
C GLU A 142 23.24 27.26 9.42
#